data_AF-A0A2X3KH99-F1
#
_entry.id   AF-A0A2X3KH99-F1
#
_cell.length_a   1.000
_cell.length_b   1.000
_cell.length_c   1.000
_cell.angle_alpha   90.00
_cell.angle_beta   90.00
_cell.angle_gamma   90.00
#
_symmetry.space_group_name_H-M   'P 1'
#
loop_
_entity.id
_entity.type
_entity.pdbx_description
1 polymer ?
#
loop_
_entity_poly.entity_id
_entity_poly.type
_entity_poly.pdbx_seq_one_letter_code
_entity_poly.pdbx_strand_id
1 'polypeptide(L)'
;MREVTLNKGVTFTIKSVEVMPESLPAVFTRLVTDNVGQYEKSLVIDLGGTTLDVGVIVGQFEDVSAVHGNPDIGVSMVTKATLTALKMASSDTSPMIADELIKNRENLDFVGRVVNEAAKQNLVLDTIDTAIHKLGELVVDDLLQYRNVNRVYMWWRCRTHCRCCS
;
A
#
# COMPACT_ATOMS: atom_id res chain seq x y z
N MET A 1 24.46 10.51 -19.06
CA MET A 1 24.08 9.42 -18.14
C MET A 1 25.35 8.78 -17.61
N ARG A 2 25.41 8.47 -16.30
CA ARG A 2 26.59 7.85 -15.71
C ARG A 2 26.63 6.36 -16.08
N GLU A 3 27.78 5.88 -16.51
CA GLU A 3 27.97 4.48 -16.89
C GLU A 3 27.85 3.58 -15.66
N VAL A 4 26.99 2.56 -15.75
CA VAL A 4 26.80 1.56 -14.70
C VAL A 4 27.65 0.35 -15.08
N THR A 5 28.54 -0.07 -14.19
CA THR A 5 29.37 -1.26 -14.35
C THR A 5 28.94 -2.34 -13.36
N LEU A 6 29.00 -3.60 -13.81
CA LEU A 6 28.68 -4.77 -12.98
C LEU A 6 29.86 -5.74 -13.02
N ASN A 7 30.30 -6.20 -11.85
CA ASN A 7 31.39 -7.17 -11.77
C ASN A 7 30.95 -8.50 -12.41
N LYS A 8 31.72 -8.95 -13.43
CA LYS A 8 31.50 -10.20 -14.18
C LYS A 8 30.14 -10.30 -14.87
N GLY A 9 29.54 -9.17 -15.25
CA GLY A 9 28.27 -9.14 -15.95
C GLY A 9 28.18 -8.02 -16.98
N VAL A 10 27.11 -8.04 -17.75
CA VAL A 10 26.80 -7.01 -18.75
C VAL A 10 25.70 -6.13 -18.18
N THR A 11 25.82 -4.81 -18.35
CA THR A 11 24.81 -3.84 -17.92
C THR A 11 23.89 -3.46 -19.09
N PHE A 12 22.70 -2.95 -18.77
CA PHE A 12 21.79 -2.41 -19.78
C PHE A 12 22.15 -0.95 -20.08
N THR A 13 22.06 -0.56 -21.35
CA THR A 13 22.22 0.83 -21.76
C THR A 13 20.84 1.50 -21.78
N ILE A 14 20.64 2.48 -20.90
CA ILE A 14 19.43 3.30 -20.92
C ILE A 14 19.47 4.18 -22.17
N LYS A 15 18.55 3.97 -23.12
CA LYS A 15 18.47 4.74 -24.37
C LYS A 15 17.71 6.05 -24.21
N SER A 16 16.63 6.02 -23.45
CA SER A 16 15.76 7.17 -23.15
C SER A 16 15.14 7.00 -21.77
N VAL A 17 14.80 8.12 -21.13
CA VAL A 17 14.05 8.13 -19.86
C VAL A 17 12.87 9.04 -20.05
N GLU A 18 11.69 8.49 -19.82
CA GLU A 18 10.43 9.23 -19.70
C GLU A 18 9.97 9.13 -18.26
N VAL A 19 9.49 10.24 -17.69
CA VAL A 19 9.07 10.32 -16.30
C VAL A 19 7.56 10.52 -16.27
N MET A 20 6.86 9.56 -15.66
CA MET A 20 5.43 9.67 -15.36
C MET A 20 5.24 9.74 -13.84
N PRO A 21 4.32 10.56 -13.33
CA PRO A 21 3.93 10.53 -11.92
C PRO A 21 3.35 9.16 -11.53
N GLU A 22 3.64 8.68 -10.32
CA GLU A 22 3.50 7.27 -9.94
C GLU A 22 2.06 6.71 -10.03
N SER A 23 1.06 7.48 -9.59
CA SER A 23 -0.34 7.05 -9.52
C SER A 23 -1.13 7.29 -10.81
N LEU A 24 -0.60 8.08 -11.74
CA LEU A 24 -1.34 8.54 -12.92
C LEU A 24 -1.65 7.45 -13.95
N PRO A 25 -0.68 6.62 -14.38
CA PRO A 25 -0.95 5.62 -15.41
C PRO A 25 -1.97 4.57 -14.96
N ALA A 26 -1.97 4.22 -13.67
CA ALA A 26 -2.87 3.24 -13.09
C ALA A 26 -4.33 3.73 -13.10
N VAL A 27 -4.54 5.02 -12.82
CA VAL A 27 -5.89 5.59 -12.71
C VAL A 27 -6.42 6.13 -14.04
N PHE A 28 -5.55 6.58 -14.95
CA PHE A 28 -5.97 7.15 -16.24
C PHE A 28 -6.89 6.21 -17.03
N THR A 29 -6.50 4.94 -17.19
CA THR A 29 -7.31 3.93 -17.88
C THR A 29 -8.69 3.77 -17.25
N ARG A 30 -8.75 3.90 -15.92
CA ARG A 30 -10.00 3.74 -15.17
C ARG A 30 -10.92 4.96 -15.29
N LEU A 31 -10.37 6.17 -15.24
CA LEU A 31 -11.13 7.41 -15.45
C LEU A 31 -11.81 7.43 -16.83
N VAL A 32 -11.09 7.00 -17.88
CA VAL A 32 -11.63 6.88 -19.23
C VAL A 32 -12.73 5.81 -19.28
N THR A 33 -12.50 4.64 -18.67
CA THR A 33 -13.49 3.54 -18.64
C THR A 33 -14.77 3.94 -17.91
N ASP A 34 -14.65 4.71 -16.83
CA ASP A 34 -15.78 5.13 -16.01
C ASP A 34 -16.54 6.36 -16.57
N ASN A 35 -16.14 6.87 -17.76
CA ASN A 35 -16.72 8.04 -18.42
C ASN A 35 -16.85 9.25 -17.48
N VAL A 36 -15.79 9.55 -16.74
CA VAL A 36 -15.76 10.68 -15.80
C VAL A 36 -16.08 11.98 -16.54
N GLY A 37 -17.03 12.75 -16.03
CA GLY A 37 -17.45 14.01 -16.63
C GLY A 37 -16.42 15.12 -16.41
N GLN A 38 -16.35 16.10 -17.31
CA GLN A 38 -15.37 17.23 -17.27
C GLN A 38 -15.37 18.04 -15.95
N TYR A 39 -16.48 18.02 -15.19
CA TYR A 39 -16.61 18.72 -13.91
C TYR A 39 -16.60 17.79 -12.69
N GLU A 40 -16.42 16.48 -12.89
CA GLU A 40 -16.33 15.53 -11.78
C GLU A 40 -14.94 15.58 -11.17
N LYS A 41 -14.90 15.50 -9.83
CA LYS A 41 -13.66 15.41 -9.06
C LYS A 41 -13.44 13.97 -8.60
N SER A 42 -12.29 13.42 -8.96
CA SER A 42 -11.85 12.09 -8.59
C SER A 42 -10.70 12.17 -7.59
N LEU A 43 -10.80 11.42 -6.50
CA LEU A 43 -9.75 11.26 -5.50
C LEU A 43 -9.01 9.96 -5.77
N VAL A 44 -7.70 10.02 -5.87
CA VAL A 44 -6.81 8.89 -6.08
C VAL A 44 -5.99 8.71 -4.82
N ILE A 45 -6.03 7.50 -4.25
CA ILE A 45 -5.35 7.16 -3.01
C ILE A 45 -4.37 6.03 -3.33
N ASP A 46 -3.08 6.25 -3.15
CA ASP A 46 -2.03 5.23 -3.24
C ASP A 46 -1.50 4.95 -1.84
N LEU A 47 -1.87 3.80 -1.27
CA LEU A 47 -1.35 3.36 0.02
C LEU A 47 -0.13 2.47 -0.20
N GLY A 48 1.04 3.09 -0.08
CA GLY A 48 2.32 2.44 -0.18
C GLY A 48 2.77 1.72 1.10
N GLY A 49 3.95 1.10 1.03
CA GLY A 49 4.56 0.45 2.19
C GLY A 49 4.93 1.45 3.30
N THR A 50 5.32 2.66 2.94
CA THR A 50 5.81 3.68 3.87
C THR A 50 5.12 5.02 3.74
N THR A 51 4.36 5.24 2.68
CA THR A 51 3.74 6.53 2.37
C THR A 51 2.29 6.32 1.95
N LEU A 52 1.45 7.31 2.23
CA LEU A 52 0.12 7.46 1.67
C LEU A 52 0.17 8.65 0.72
N ASP A 53 -0.06 8.43 -0.56
CA ASP A 53 -0.06 9.49 -1.57
C ASP A 53 -1.50 9.69 -2.08
N VAL A 54 -1.98 10.92 -2.04
CA VAL A 54 -3.34 11.30 -2.40
C VAL A 54 -3.30 12.35 -3.50
N GLY A 55 -4.03 12.09 -4.59
CA GLY A 55 -4.15 13.00 -5.73
C GLY A 55 -5.61 13.35 -6.02
N VAL A 56 -5.86 14.60 -6.41
CA VAL A 56 -7.18 15.05 -6.87
C VAL A 56 -7.12 15.38 -8.34
N ILE A 57 -7.98 14.72 -9.12
CA ILE A 57 -8.10 14.90 -10.57
C ILE A 57 -9.47 15.49 -10.87
N VAL A 58 -9.52 16.51 -11.72
CA VAL A 58 -10.77 17.10 -12.23
C VAL A 58 -10.94 16.73 -13.71
N GLY A 59 -12.14 16.31 -14.08
CA GLY A 59 -12.46 15.91 -15.45
C GLY A 59 -11.78 14.60 -15.86
N GLN A 60 -11.63 14.40 -17.17
CA GLN A 60 -10.84 13.30 -17.74
C GLN A 60 -9.36 13.67 -17.81
N PHE A 61 -8.78 14.08 -16.68
CA PHE A 61 -7.39 14.52 -16.60
C PHE A 61 -7.12 15.92 -17.18
N GLU A 62 -8.13 16.79 -17.15
CA GLU A 62 -8.00 18.18 -17.62
C GLU A 62 -7.16 19.02 -16.65
N ASP A 63 -7.23 18.71 -15.35
CA ASP A 63 -6.42 19.36 -14.32
C ASP A 63 -6.11 18.42 -13.14
N VAL A 64 -4.91 18.55 -12.57
CA VAL A 64 -4.51 17.91 -11.32
C VAL A 64 -4.56 18.98 -10.23
N SER A 65 -5.61 18.95 -9.43
CA SER A 65 -5.91 20.02 -8.49
C SER A 65 -5.05 19.97 -7.22
N ALA A 66 -4.61 18.79 -6.80
CA ALA A 66 -3.76 18.62 -5.61
C ALA A 66 -3.04 17.28 -5.63
N VAL A 67 -1.81 17.26 -5.11
CA VAL A 67 -1.06 16.04 -4.77
C VAL A 67 -0.50 16.23 -3.37
N HIS A 68 -0.78 15.28 -2.48
CA HIS A 68 -0.34 15.25 -1.09
C HIS A 68 0.30 13.90 -0.80
N GLY A 69 1.44 13.91 -0.12
CA GLY A 69 2.09 12.69 0.34
C GLY A 69 2.26 12.75 1.84
N ASN A 70 1.76 11.75 2.55
CA ASN A 70 1.92 11.58 3.98
C ASN A 70 2.95 10.46 4.25
N PRO A 71 4.17 10.81 4.68
CA PRO A 71 5.23 9.83 4.93
C PRO A 71 5.09 9.07 6.25
N ASP A 72 4.12 9.46 7.10
CA ASP A 72 3.90 8.83 8.40
C ASP A 72 2.88 7.68 8.32
N ILE A 73 2.13 7.59 7.22
CA ILE A 73 1.09 6.58 7.00
C ILE A 73 1.57 5.57 5.95
N GLY A 74 1.56 4.29 6.29
CA GLY A 74 1.89 3.23 5.34
C GLY A 74 1.69 1.83 5.89
N VAL A 75 1.60 0.83 5.01
CA VAL A 75 1.33 -0.57 5.40
C VAL A 75 2.39 -1.13 6.36
N SER A 76 3.62 -0.62 6.31
CA SER A 76 4.70 -1.03 7.22
C SER A 76 4.39 -0.78 8.70
N MET A 77 3.42 0.09 9.03
CA MET A 77 2.93 0.25 10.40
C MET A 77 2.34 -1.06 10.93
N VAL A 78 1.56 -1.75 10.11
CA VAL A 78 0.97 -3.06 10.43
C VAL A 78 2.08 -4.10 10.51
N THR A 79 2.96 -4.19 9.50
CA THR A 79 4.10 -5.14 9.51
C THR A 79 4.99 -4.97 10.76
N LYS A 80 5.28 -3.73 11.18
CA LYS A 80 6.06 -3.45 12.40
C LYS A 80 5.33 -3.87 13.67
N ALA A 81 4.02 -3.63 13.76
CA ALA A 81 3.20 -4.06 14.89
C ALA A 81 3.18 -5.59 15.00
N THR A 82 2.96 -6.28 13.87
CA THR A 82 3.01 -7.75 13.79
C THR A 82 4.37 -8.30 14.16
N LEU A 83 5.47 -7.71 13.67
CA LEU A 83 6.82 -8.11 14.06
C LEU A 83 7.05 -7.97 15.57
N THR A 84 6.52 -6.92 16.17
CA THR A 84 6.62 -6.70 17.62
C THR A 84 5.84 -7.76 18.39
N ALA A 85 4.60 -8.07 17.95
CA ALA A 85 3.79 -9.13 18.54
C ALA A 85 4.45 -10.51 18.42
N LEU A 86 5.03 -10.83 17.25
CA LEU A 86 5.77 -12.08 17.03
C LEU A 86 7.01 -12.19 17.91
N LYS A 87 7.74 -11.08 18.12
CA LYS A 87 8.87 -11.04 19.07
C LYS A 87 8.42 -11.33 20.49
N MET A 88 7.31 -10.73 20.94
CA MET A 88 6.73 -11.01 22.27
C MET A 88 6.24 -12.46 22.38
N ALA A 89 5.79 -13.04 21.27
CA ALA A 89 5.43 -14.43 21.16
C ALA A 89 6.60 -15.41 21.02
N SER A 90 7.86 -14.93 21.12
CA SER A 90 9.07 -15.77 20.97
C SER A 90 9.08 -16.60 19.68
N SER A 91 8.46 -16.07 18.62
CA SER A 91 8.32 -16.71 17.31
C SER A 91 9.35 -16.16 16.32
N ASP A 92 9.49 -16.82 15.17
CA ASP A 92 10.40 -16.37 14.10
C ASP A 92 10.00 -14.99 13.57
N THR A 93 10.97 -14.08 13.49
CA THR A 93 10.72 -12.67 13.18
C THR A 93 11.41 -12.24 11.90
N SER A 94 10.68 -12.39 10.79
CA SER A 94 11.06 -11.88 9.48
C SER A 94 9.93 -11.00 8.92
N PRO A 95 10.23 -9.86 8.26
CA PRO A 95 9.21 -9.05 7.59
C PRO A 95 8.36 -9.87 6.62
N MET A 96 8.96 -10.82 5.90
CA MET A 96 8.23 -11.72 5.00
C MET A 96 7.21 -12.58 5.75
N ILE A 97 7.58 -13.13 6.91
CA ILE A 97 6.68 -13.96 7.72
C ILE A 97 5.57 -13.11 8.33
N ALA A 98 5.87 -11.89 8.76
CA ALA A 98 4.86 -10.95 9.25
C ALA A 98 3.84 -10.60 8.15
N ASP A 99 4.31 -10.30 6.93
CA ASP A 99 3.42 -10.00 5.81
C ASP A 99 2.56 -11.22 5.41
N GLU A 100 3.13 -12.43 5.38
CA GLU A 100 2.36 -13.65 5.12
C GLU A 100 1.35 -13.95 6.23
N LEU A 101 1.69 -13.66 7.49
CA LEU A 101 0.77 -13.78 8.62
C LEU A 101 -0.39 -12.77 8.53
N ILE A 102 -0.13 -11.52 8.15
CA ILE A 102 -1.17 -10.51 7.94
C ILE A 102 -2.14 -10.94 6.84
N LYS A 103 -1.62 -11.47 5.72
CA LYS A 103 -2.43 -11.98 4.60
C LYS A 103 -3.27 -13.20 4.98
N ASN A 104 -2.70 -14.10 5.77
CA ASN A 104 -3.33 -15.37 6.17
C ASN A 104 -3.88 -15.33 7.60
N ARG A 105 -4.20 -14.15 8.16
CA ARG A 105 -4.63 -13.99 9.56
C ARG A 105 -5.90 -14.77 9.91
N GLU A 106 -6.76 -15.02 8.92
CA GLU A 106 -7.98 -15.81 9.07
C GLU A 106 -7.74 -17.34 8.98
N ASN A 107 -6.54 -17.75 8.54
CA ASN A 107 -6.14 -19.15 8.44
C ASN A 107 -5.46 -19.61 9.73
N LEU A 108 -6.25 -20.13 10.67
CA LEU A 108 -5.77 -20.58 11.97
C LEU A 108 -4.69 -21.68 11.89
N ASP A 109 -4.73 -22.54 10.86
CA ASP A 109 -3.69 -23.56 10.65
C ASP A 109 -2.35 -22.94 10.24
N PHE A 110 -2.37 -21.85 9.49
CA PHE A 110 -1.16 -21.08 9.19
C PHE A 110 -0.67 -20.32 10.42
N VAL A 111 -1.58 -19.67 11.14
CA VAL A 111 -1.26 -18.93 12.38
C VAL A 111 -0.59 -19.86 13.40
N GLY A 112 -1.11 -21.08 13.59
CA GLY A 112 -0.54 -22.05 14.50
C GLY A 112 0.84 -22.60 14.11
N ARG A 113 1.18 -22.57 12.81
CA ARG A 113 2.53 -22.92 12.33
C ARG A 113 3.54 -21.80 12.55
N VAL A 114 3.09 -20.54 12.52
CA VAL A 114 3.96 -19.37 12.73
C VAL A 114 4.11 -19.05 14.22
N VAL A 115 3.01 -19.18 14.97
CA VAL A 115 2.93 -18.90 16.41
C VAL A 115 2.63 -20.20 17.15
N ASN A 116 3.71 -20.88 17.56
CA ASN A 116 3.64 -22.19 18.21
C ASN A 116 2.87 -22.18 19.54
N GLU A 117 2.88 -21.05 20.26
CA GLU A 117 2.19 -20.91 21.55
C GLU A 117 0.72 -20.49 21.36
N ALA A 118 -0.22 -21.43 21.51
CA ALA A 118 -1.65 -21.19 21.34
C ALA A 118 -2.20 -20.03 22.20
N ALA A 119 -1.69 -19.87 23.42
CA ALA A 119 -2.09 -18.78 24.32
C ALA A 119 -1.72 -17.38 23.79
N LYS A 120 -0.77 -17.28 22.85
CA LYS A 120 -0.30 -16.01 22.26
C LYS A 120 -0.84 -15.77 20.85
N GLN A 121 -1.51 -16.74 20.24
CA GLN A 121 -2.09 -16.58 18.89
C GLN A 121 -3.13 -15.45 18.87
N ASN A 122 -4.07 -15.44 19.83
CA ASN A 122 -5.07 -14.38 19.94
C ASN A 122 -4.43 -13.01 20.12
N LEU A 123 -3.40 -12.90 20.96
CA LEU A 123 -2.67 -11.64 21.16
C LEU A 123 -2.07 -11.10 19.85
N VAL A 124 -1.49 -11.98 19.03
CA VAL A 124 -0.90 -11.59 17.74
C VAL A 124 -1.98 -11.17 16.75
N LEU A 125 -3.08 -11.91 16.65
CA LEU A 125 -4.21 -11.59 15.78
C LEU A 125 -4.88 -10.26 16.19
N ASP A 126 -5.16 -10.07 17.47
CA ASP A 126 -5.73 -8.83 18.01
C ASP A 126 -4.80 -7.63 17.73
N THR A 127 -3.49 -7.82 17.80
CA THR A 127 -2.51 -6.78 17.47
C THR A 127 -2.54 -6.43 15.99
N ILE A 128 -2.66 -7.42 15.10
CA ILE A 128 -2.80 -7.21 13.66
C ILE A 128 -4.07 -6.42 13.37
N ASP A 129 -5.21 -6.85 13.91
CA ASP A 129 -6.50 -6.21 13.65
C ASP A 129 -6.54 -4.78 14.20
N THR A 130 -6.02 -4.57 15.41
CA THR A 130 -5.87 -3.22 15.98
C THR A 130 -4.99 -2.33 15.11
N ALA A 131 -3.88 -2.85 14.58
CA ALA A 131 -2.99 -2.08 13.71
C ALA A 131 -3.63 -1.75 12.35
N ILE A 132 -4.41 -2.68 11.78
CA ILE A 132 -5.19 -2.44 10.55
C ILE A 132 -6.26 -1.37 10.79
N HIS A 133 -7.01 -1.47 11.89
CA HIS A 133 -8.02 -0.47 12.26
C HIS A 133 -7.41 0.91 12.42
N LYS A 134 -6.29 1.01 13.17
CA LYS A 134 -5.58 2.27 13.36
C LYS A 134 -5.06 2.85 12.04
N LEU A 135 -4.54 2.00 11.15
CA LEU A 135 -4.12 2.46 9.82
C LEU A 135 -5.32 3.01 9.03
N GLY A 136 -6.47 2.34 9.10
CA GLY A 136 -7.71 2.81 8.48
C GLY A 136 -8.16 4.17 9.02
N GLU A 137 -8.13 4.37 10.34
CA GLU A 137 -8.45 5.65 10.97
C GLU A 137 -7.53 6.77 10.48
N LEU A 138 -6.21 6.52 10.48
CA LEU A 138 -5.22 7.50 10.00
C LEU A 138 -5.43 7.86 8.53
N VAL A 139 -5.73 6.88 7.68
CA VAL A 139 -6.03 7.12 6.27
C VAL A 139 -7.31 7.96 6.15
N VAL A 140 -8.38 7.63 6.87
CA VAL A 140 -9.62 8.39 6.82
C VAL A 140 -9.39 9.83 7.29
N ASP A 141 -8.67 10.03 8.39
CA ASP A 141 -8.37 11.35 8.94
C ASP A 141 -7.56 12.22 7.97
N ASP A 142 -6.54 11.65 7.30
CA ASP A 142 -5.76 12.36 6.27
C ASP A 142 -6.64 12.74 5.06
N LEU A 143 -7.66 11.94 4.75
CA LEU A 143 -8.57 12.18 3.64
C LEU A 143 -9.67 13.21 3.96
N LEU A 144 -9.94 13.54 5.22
CA LEU A 144 -11.00 14.49 5.62
C LEU A 144 -10.81 15.91 5.04
N GLN A 145 -9.59 16.26 4.66
CA GLN A 145 -9.29 17.54 4.00
C GLN A 145 -9.88 17.63 2.58
N TYR A 146 -10.16 16.50 1.92
CA TYR A 146 -10.72 16.46 0.57
C TYR A 146 -12.25 16.45 0.60
N ARG A 147 -12.86 17.53 0.13
CA ARG A 147 -14.32 17.69 0.06
C ARG A 147 -14.84 17.72 -1.37
N ASN A 148 -16.12 17.37 -1.51
CA ASN A 148 -16.87 17.41 -2.77
C ASN A 148 -16.23 16.55 -3.87
N VAL A 149 -15.88 15.32 -3.51
CA VAL A 149 -15.34 14.32 -4.42
C VAL A 149 -16.50 13.47 -4.95
N ASN A 150 -16.53 13.22 -6.25
CA ASN A 150 -17.55 12.38 -6.91
C ASN A 150 -17.15 10.90 -6.90
N ARG A 151 -15.86 10.59 -6.96
CA ARG A 151 -15.32 9.23 -7.10
C ARG A 151 -14.04 9.05 -6.31
N VAL A 152 -13.87 7.87 -5.72
CA VAL A 152 -12.65 7.49 -5.00
C VAL A 152 -12.04 6.27 -5.66
N TYR A 153 -10.75 6.37 -6.00
CA TYR A 153 -9.93 5.30 -6.55
C TYR A 153 -8.84 4.97 -5.53
N MET A 154 -8.82 3.73 -5.06
CA MET A 154 -7.78 3.24 -4.16
C MET A 154 -6.85 2.30 -4.94
N TRP A 155 -5.55 2.53 -4.81
CA TRP A 155 -4.49 1.78 -5.43
C TRP A 155 -3.44 1.40 -4.40
N TRP A 156 -2.76 0.28 -4.63
CA TRP A 156 -1.51 -0.04 -3.97
C TRP A 156 -0.63 -0.81 -4.94
N ARG A 157 0.69 -0.58 -4.89
CA ARG A 157 1.64 -1.46 -5.58
C ARG A 157 1.82 -2.74 -4.78
N CYS A 158 1.27 -3.83 -5.29
CA CYS A 158 1.59 -5.16 -4.78
C CYS A 158 3.03 -5.54 -5.17
N ARG A 159 3.99 -5.32 -4.26
CA ARG A 159 5.34 -5.89 -4.41
C ARG A 159 5.24 -7.38 -4.12
N THR A 160 5.54 -8.21 -5.12
CA THR A 160 5.40 -9.67 -5.19
C THR A 160 4.05 -10.17 -5.70
N HIS A 161 4.10 -11.26 -6.47
CA HIS A 161 2.99 -12.02 -7.06
C HIS A 161 1.85 -12.27 -6.04
N CYS A 162 0.94 -11.32 -5.86
CA CYS A 162 -0.12 -11.41 -4.87
C CYS A 162 -1.45 -10.99 -5.48
N ARG A 163 -2.36 -11.96 -5.57
CA ARG A 163 -3.80 -11.74 -5.72
C ARG A 163 -4.31 -11.18 -4.40
N CYS A 164 -4.30 -9.86 -4.24
CA CYS A 164 -4.97 -9.20 -3.11
C CYS A 164 -6.32 -8.57 -3.52
N CYS A 165 -6.82 -8.86 -4.73
CA CYS A 165 -8.20 -8.62 -5.11
C CYS A 165 -8.88 -9.95 -5.44
N SER A 166 -9.54 -10.53 -4.45
CA SER A 166 -10.63 -11.49 -4.61
C SER A 166 -11.49 -11.44 -3.37
#